data_AF-A0AAW6M6F6-F1
#
_entry.id   AF-A0AAW6M6F6-F1
#
_cell.length_a   1.000
_cell.length_b   1.000
_cell.length_c   1.000
_cell.angle_alpha   90.00
_cell.angle_beta   90.00
_cell.angle_gamma   90.00
#
_symmetry.space_group_name_H-M   'P 1'
#
loop_
_entity.id
_entity.type
_entity.pdbx_description
1 polymer ?
#
loop_
_entity_poly.entity_id
_entity_poly.type
_entity_poly.pdbx_seq_one_letter_code
_entity_poly.pdbx_strand_id
1 'polypeptide(L)'
;MSTIIPDIETLKTVVKINAAIPYESVSPYINDALDIYIEPQVGNVIIDIASTGEDTTLKDKILRCLGPLTLALATDELGISFGDSGITVQNEQGKRSPANEAKIAAAKVSLFYRGMQALDRLLDYLERNKLKYPNYADHISITNQVSCFIRSAQEYQDIGLVNIDYSTLTYRTMLPTIRQLQERHVREMLTDDLYNRLLAMTDQDAKFKILQEYVIRYLANKSAELYTSQTSRQERTGSGTPEYQPILRPVYQDSTETGNFFAQQADYYSGKINSFLNANAEDLGVNKPSTAINFNSKEKKVFTSIS
;
A
#
# COMPACT_ATOMS: atom_id res chain seq x y z
N MET A 1 13.81 25.29 2.66
CA MET A 1 14.85 24.34 3.12
C MET A 1 14.35 23.69 4.39
N SER A 2 14.20 22.36 4.38
CA SER A 2 13.82 21.61 5.58
C SER A 2 14.83 21.84 6.72
N THR A 3 14.35 22.25 7.89
CA THR A 3 15.16 22.40 9.11
C THR A 3 15.35 21.08 9.85
N ILE A 4 14.75 19.99 9.36
CA ILE A 4 14.81 18.67 10.00
C ILE A 4 16.21 18.06 9.87
N ILE A 5 16.85 18.24 8.72
CA ILE A 5 18.26 17.86 8.45
C ILE A 5 18.98 19.15 8.06
N PRO A 6 19.49 19.95 9.02
CA PRO A 6 20.12 21.23 8.71
C PRO A 6 21.57 21.09 8.21
N ASP A 7 22.21 19.95 8.46
CA ASP A 7 23.62 19.71 8.17
C ASP A 7 23.92 18.22 7.94
N ILE A 8 25.14 17.94 7.46
CA ILE A 8 25.61 16.58 7.18
C ILE A 8 25.79 15.74 8.45
N GLU A 9 26.08 16.37 9.60
CA GLU A 9 26.26 15.65 10.86
C GLU A 9 24.92 15.09 11.38
N THR A 10 23.84 15.85 11.21
CA THR A 10 22.47 15.40 11.49
C THR A 10 22.10 14.23 10.59
N LEU A 11 22.42 14.29 9.30
CA LEU A 11 22.17 13.19 8.37
C LEU A 11 22.94 11.91 8.78
N LYS A 12 24.22 12.05 9.20
CA LYS A 12 25.07 10.94 9.66
C LYS A 12 24.50 10.19 10.87
N THR A 13 23.62 10.79 11.66
CA THR A 13 23.00 10.09 12.80
C THR A 13 22.07 8.95 12.37
N VAL A 14 21.53 9.00 11.15
CA VAL A 14 20.53 8.03 10.65
C VAL A 14 21.01 7.22 9.44
N VAL A 15 22.06 7.67 8.75
CA VAL A 15 22.66 6.97 7.61
C VAL A 15 24.17 6.92 7.70
N LYS A 16 24.77 5.83 7.21
CA LYS A 16 26.21 5.65 7.23
C LYS A 16 26.87 6.45 6.09
N ILE A 17 27.51 7.56 6.42
CA ILE A 17 28.31 8.37 5.49
C ILE A 17 29.74 8.42 6.01
N ASN A 18 30.67 7.78 5.29
CA ASN A 18 32.08 7.67 5.69
C ASN A 18 33.00 8.71 5.02
N ALA A 19 32.47 9.50 4.08
CA ALA A 19 33.21 10.50 3.31
C ALA A 19 32.74 11.91 3.69
N ALA A 20 33.60 12.90 3.48
CA ALA A 20 33.21 14.31 3.55
C ALA A 20 32.39 14.63 2.30
N ILE A 21 31.11 14.24 2.29
CA ILE A 21 30.15 14.69 1.28
C ILE A 21 29.72 16.10 1.68
N PRO A 22 29.88 17.12 0.81
CA PRO A 22 29.36 18.46 1.08
C PRO A 22 27.84 18.40 1.27
N TYR A 23 27.33 19.16 2.23
CA TYR A 23 25.89 19.16 2.53
C TYR A 23 25.07 19.69 1.34
N GLU A 24 25.65 20.62 0.59
CA GLU A 24 25.10 21.25 -0.61
C GLU A 24 24.86 20.24 -1.74
N SER A 25 25.60 19.12 -1.76
CA SER A 25 25.42 18.04 -2.73
C SER A 25 24.23 17.13 -2.38
N VAL A 26 23.72 17.19 -1.16
CA VAL A 26 22.62 16.33 -0.67
C VAL A 26 21.35 17.12 -0.40
N SER A 27 21.48 18.39 -0.03
CA SER A 27 20.36 19.23 0.40
C SER A 27 19.20 19.39 -0.59
N PRO A 28 19.40 19.35 -1.93
CA PRO A 28 18.27 19.36 -2.87
C PRO A 28 17.33 18.16 -2.67
N TYR A 29 17.91 16.96 -2.54
CA TYR A 29 17.16 15.71 -2.40
C TYR A 29 16.43 15.56 -1.07
N ILE A 30 16.72 16.41 -0.07
CA ILE A 30 16.04 16.38 1.23
C ILE A 30 14.58 16.84 1.06
N ASN A 31 14.35 17.92 0.30
CA ASN A 31 12.98 18.38 0.07
C ASN A 31 12.27 17.41 -0.88
N ASP A 32 12.95 16.91 -1.92
CA ASP A 32 12.36 15.90 -2.81
C ASP A 32 11.93 14.65 -2.06
N ALA A 33 12.74 14.15 -1.11
CA ALA A 33 12.39 13.00 -0.30
C ALA A 33 11.21 13.27 0.65
N LEU A 34 11.08 14.50 1.17
CA LEU A 34 9.93 14.91 1.97
C LEU A 34 8.65 14.89 1.11
N ASP A 35 8.69 15.58 -0.03
CA ASP A 35 7.54 15.80 -0.90
C ASP A 35 7.05 14.49 -1.54
N ILE A 36 7.98 13.63 -1.97
CA ILE A 36 7.64 12.37 -2.67
C ILE A 36 7.14 11.31 -1.68
N TYR A 37 7.79 11.15 -0.52
CA TYR A 37 7.57 9.98 0.32
C TYR A 37 6.87 10.26 1.65
N ILE A 38 7.14 11.39 2.30
CA ILE A 38 6.71 11.63 3.69
C ILE A 38 5.44 12.47 3.73
N GLU A 39 5.44 13.64 3.08
CA GLU A 39 4.30 14.59 3.09
C GLU A 39 2.98 13.93 2.66
N PRO A 40 2.91 13.13 1.58
CA PRO A 40 1.65 12.50 1.19
C PRO A 40 1.07 11.60 2.28
N GLN A 41 1.92 11.05 3.16
CA GLN A 41 1.52 10.11 4.20
C GLN A 41 1.14 10.78 5.53
N VAL A 42 1.74 11.93 5.86
CA VAL A 42 1.58 12.57 7.18
C VAL A 42 1.00 13.99 7.14
N GLY A 43 1.05 14.66 5.98
CA GLY A 43 0.63 16.05 5.81
C GLY A 43 1.71 17.07 6.18
N ASN A 44 1.69 18.23 5.53
CA ASN A 44 2.67 19.30 5.73
C ASN A 44 2.72 19.81 7.18
N VAL A 45 1.58 19.91 7.86
CA VAL A 45 1.53 20.43 9.24
C VAL A 45 2.33 19.54 10.22
N ILE A 46 2.36 18.22 10.01
CA ILE A 46 3.16 17.31 10.84
C ILE A 46 4.65 17.53 10.59
N ILE A 47 5.04 17.82 9.36
CA ILE A 47 6.42 18.16 8.99
C ILE A 47 6.81 19.50 9.63
N ASP A 48 5.93 20.49 9.64
CA ASP A 48 6.15 21.79 10.26
C ASP A 48 6.35 21.67 11.78
N ILE A 49 5.52 20.89 12.46
CA ILE A 49 5.68 20.60 13.89
C ILE A 49 7.05 19.99 14.17
N ALA A 50 7.48 19.00 13.37
CA ALA A 50 8.78 18.36 13.54
C ALA A 50 9.95 19.33 13.26
N SER A 51 9.75 20.26 12.33
CA SER A 51 10.71 21.29 11.92
C SER A 51 10.98 22.34 13.00
N THR A 52 10.04 22.58 13.92
CA THR A 52 10.26 23.45 15.09
C THR A 52 11.33 22.91 16.05
N GLY A 53 11.48 21.58 16.10
CA GLY A 53 12.39 20.90 17.03
C GLY A 53 11.89 20.75 18.47
N GLU A 54 10.70 21.26 18.81
CA GLU A 54 10.12 21.12 20.15
C GLU A 54 9.72 19.67 20.45
N ASP A 55 9.10 18.99 19.47
CA ASP A 55 8.77 17.57 19.56
C ASP A 55 9.94 16.70 19.06
N THR A 56 10.90 16.46 19.96
CA THR A 56 12.10 15.67 19.66
C THR A 56 11.79 14.24 19.21
N THR A 57 10.68 13.64 19.70
CA THR A 57 10.30 12.28 19.34
C THR A 57 9.75 12.22 17.91
N LEU A 58 8.88 13.16 17.54
CA LEU A 58 8.39 13.26 16.17
C LEU A 58 9.55 13.58 15.21
N LYS A 59 10.41 14.52 15.58
CA LYS A 59 11.59 14.88 14.79
C LYS A 59 12.51 13.68 14.55
N ASP A 60 12.86 12.90 15.57
CA ASP A 60 13.70 11.70 15.41
C ASP A 60 13.05 10.67 14.48
N LYS A 61 11.71 10.48 14.57
CA LYS A 61 10.99 9.55 13.71
C LYS A 61 10.98 9.99 12.25
N ILE A 62 10.74 11.27 11.97
CA ILE A 62 10.84 11.81 10.60
C ILE A 62 12.28 11.75 10.09
N LEU A 63 13.27 12.08 10.93
CA LEU A 63 14.68 12.00 10.57
C LEU A 63 15.08 10.58 10.13
N ARG A 64 14.61 9.56 10.86
CA ARG A 64 14.91 8.14 10.56
C ARG A 64 14.35 7.63 9.24
N CYS A 65 13.25 8.20 8.72
CA CYS A 65 12.78 7.88 7.37
C CYS A 65 13.41 8.81 6.32
N LEU A 66 13.50 10.11 6.59
CA LEU A 66 13.99 11.11 5.65
C LEU A 66 15.45 10.87 5.23
N GLY A 67 16.35 10.59 6.18
CA GLY A 67 17.77 10.43 5.87
C GLY A 67 18.07 9.32 4.86
N PRO A 68 17.60 8.07 5.09
CA PRO A 68 17.77 6.99 4.12
C PRO A 68 17.11 7.27 2.76
N LEU A 69 15.91 7.86 2.74
CA LEU A 69 15.20 8.19 1.48
C LEU A 69 15.93 9.27 0.68
N THR A 70 16.46 10.29 1.36
CA THR A 70 17.28 11.34 0.75
C THR A 70 18.48 10.74 0.02
N LEU A 71 19.25 9.88 0.69
CA LEU A 71 20.41 9.25 0.06
C LEU A 71 20.01 8.28 -1.04
N ALA A 72 18.88 7.56 -0.91
CA ALA A 72 18.40 6.67 -1.95
C ALA A 72 18.09 7.43 -3.25
N LEU A 73 17.51 8.64 -3.15
CA LEU A 73 17.30 9.54 -4.29
C LEU A 73 18.63 10.07 -4.84
N ALA A 74 19.50 10.58 -3.97
CA ALA A 74 20.74 11.22 -4.38
C ALA A 74 21.76 10.25 -5.03
N THR A 75 21.67 8.95 -4.74
CA THR A 75 22.70 7.95 -5.09
C THR A 75 23.09 7.95 -6.58
N ASP A 76 22.12 8.16 -7.48
CA ASP A 76 22.38 8.10 -8.93
C ASP A 76 23.18 9.32 -9.42
N GLU A 77 23.13 10.43 -8.69
CA GLU A 77 23.68 11.72 -9.12
C GLU A 77 24.91 12.16 -8.32
N LEU A 78 25.13 11.61 -7.10
CA LEU A 78 26.26 11.99 -6.24
C LEU A 78 27.65 11.77 -6.86
N GLY A 79 27.78 10.91 -7.88
CA GLY A 79 29.03 10.67 -8.61
C GLY A 79 29.19 11.51 -9.89
N ILE A 80 28.19 12.31 -10.24
CA ILE A 80 28.12 13.07 -11.51
C ILE A 80 28.53 14.51 -11.26
N SER A 81 29.33 15.08 -12.15
CA SER A 81 29.74 16.48 -12.13
C SER A 81 29.41 17.15 -13.46
N PHE A 82 28.73 18.29 -13.38
CA PHE A 82 28.39 19.13 -14.52
C PHE A 82 29.39 20.29 -14.61
N GLY A 83 30.04 20.46 -15.76
CA GLY A 83 30.93 21.59 -16.00
C GLY A 83 31.05 21.93 -17.48
N ASP A 84 31.86 22.93 -17.81
CA ASP A 84 32.04 23.42 -19.19
C ASP A 84 32.59 22.34 -20.16
N SER A 85 33.20 21.29 -19.62
CA SER A 85 33.67 20.12 -20.38
C SER A 85 32.60 19.02 -20.57
N GLY A 86 31.35 19.27 -20.16
CA GLY A 86 30.24 18.32 -20.22
C GLY A 86 30.00 17.57 -18.91
N ILE A 87 29.32 16.41 -19.02
CA ILE A 87 28.99 15.53 -17.88
C ILE A 87 30.20 14.62 -17.62
N THR A 88 30.73 14.66 -16.39
CA THR A 88 31.91 13.88 -15.97
C THR A 88 31.59 13.04 -14.74
N VAL A 89 32.35 11.95 -14.55
CA VAL A 89 32.23 11.05 -13.39
C VAL A 89 33.56 11.06 -12.64
N GLN A 90 33.52 11.16 -11.31
CA GLN A 90 34.73 11.11 -10.50
C GLN A 90 35.39 9.71 -10.57
N ASN A 91 36.58 9.66 -11.17
CA ASN A 91 37.45 8.48 -11.19
C ASN A 91 38.81 8.85 -10.58
N GLU A 92 38.90 8.96 -9.25
CA GLU A 92 40.19 9.11 -8.59
C GLU A 92 40.89 7.75 -8.50
N GLN A 93 41.91 7.53 -9.33
CA GLN A 93 42.78 6.36 -9.21
C GLN A 93 43.61 6.43 -7.91
N GLY A 94 43.54 5.36 -7.10
CA GLY A 94 44.58 5.05 -6.10
C GLY A 94 44.26 5.30 -4.62
N LYS A 95 43.04 5.76 -4.23
CA LYS A 95 42.69 5.93 -2.81
C LYS A 95 41.48 5.12 -2.33
N ARG A 96 40.46 4.93 -3.19
CA ARG A 96 39.32 4.01 -2.99
C ARG A 96 38.80 3.59 -4.36
N SER A 97 38.65 2.29 -4.62
CA SER A 97 38.02 1.84 -5.87
C SER A 97 36.52 2.13 -5.84
N PRO A 98 35.92 2.69 -6.91
CA PRO A 98 34.48 2.83 -7.03
C PRO A 98 33.78 1.49 -6.77
N ALA A 99 32.64 1.53 -6.07
CA ALA A 99 31.83 0.34 -5.90
C ALA A 99 31.28 -0.11 -7.27
N ASN A 100 31.24 -1.42 -7.52
CA ASN A 100 30.53 -1.95 -8.69
C ASN A 100 29.05 -1.54 -8.62
N GLU A 101 28.45 -1.20 -9.77
CA GLU A 101 27.02 -0.90 -9.98
C GLU A 101 26.08 -1.82 -9.18
N ALA A 102 26.34 -3.12 -9.14
CA ALA A 102 25.52 -4.07 -8.38
C ALA A 102 25.48 -3.78 -6.87
N LYS A 103 26.61 -3.33 -6.29
CA LYS A 103 26.68 -2.91 -4.88
C LYS A 103 25.99 -1.57 -4.66
N ILE A 104 26.06 -0.66 -5.62
CA ILE A 104 25.38 0.65 -5.58
C ILE A 104 23.87 0.43 -5.61
N ALA A 105 23.38 -0.38 -6.55
CA ALA A 105 21.96 -0.75 -6.64
C ALA A 105 21.46 -1.43 -5.35
N ALA A 106 22.22 -2.40 -4.81
CA ALA A 106 21.87 -3.03 -3.54
C ALA A 106 21.83 -2.05 -2.36
N ALA A 107 22.77 -1.09 -2.31
CA ALA A 107 22.78 -0.05 -1.28
C ALA A 107 21.57 0.88 -1.41
N LYS A 108 21.22 1.30 -2.64
CA LYS A 108 20.03 2.11 -2.93
C LYS A 108 18.75 1.41 -2.47
N VAL A 109 18.57 0.13 -2.84
CA VAL A 109 17.44 -0.69 -2.39
C VAL A 109 17.39 -0.81 -0.86
N SER A 110 18.54 -1.01 -0.21
CA SER A 110 18.63 -1.11 1.26
C SER A 110 18.28 0.22 1.96
N LEU A 111 18.76 1.35 1.45
CA LEU A 111 18.44 2.68 1.95
C LEU A 111 16.95 2.97 1.81
N PHE A 112 16.40 2.71 0.63
CA PHE A 112 14.98 2.86 0.35
C PHE A 112 14.13 1.99 1.27
N TYR A 113 14.43 0.69 1.36
CA TYR A 113 13.73 -0.25 2.26
C TYR A 113 13.75 0.24 3.72
N ARG A 114 14.91 0.64 4.23
CA ARG A 114 15.05 1.16 5.60
C ARG A 114 14.22 2.44 5.80
N GLY A 115 14.24 3.34 4.83
CA GLY A 115 13.46 4.57 4.84
C GLY A 115 11.96 4.31 4.93
N MET A 116 11.45 3.43 4.08
CA MET A 116 10.04 3.05 4.07
C MET A 116 9.61 2.29 5.33
N GLN A 117 10.47 1.43 5.89
CA GLN A 117 10.23 0.77 7.18
C GLN A 117 10.22 1.76 8.36
N ALA A 118 11.04 2.82 8.31
CA ALA A 118 10.98 3.89 9.29
C ALA A 118 9.71 4.74 9.12
N LEU A 119 9.27 4.99 7.89
CA LEU A 119 8.03 5.69 7.59
C LEU A 119 6.81 4.93 8.12
N ASP A 120 6.74 3.62 7.92
CA ASP A 120 5.61 2.83 8.44
C ASP A 120 5.54 2.85 9.99
N ARG A 121 6.70 2.84 10.66
CA ARG A 121 6.78 3.04 12.13
C ARG A 121 6.42 4.45 12.58
N LEU A 122 6.67 5.46 11.75
CA LEU A 122 6.19 6.82 11.99
C LEU A 122 4.67 6.86 11.89
N LEU A 123 4.08 6.21 10.89
CA LEU A 123 2.62 6.14 10.75
C LEU A 123 1.96 5.42 11.92
N ASP A 124 2.46 4.26 12.36
CA ASP A 124 1.96 3.58 13.57
C ASP A 124 2.06 4.48 14.82
N TYR A 125 3.15 5.24 14.95
CA TYR A 125 3.28 6.20 16.05
C TYR A 125 2.22 7.31 16.00
N LEU A 126 2.00 7.91 14.82
CA LEU A 126 0.99 8.97 14.64
C LEU A 126 -0.42 8.43 14.89
N GLU A 127 -0.73 7.23 14.41
CA GLU A 127 -2.02 6.55 14.63
C GLU A 127 -2.30 6.28 16.11
N ARG A 128 -1.29 5.86 16.90
CA ARG A 128 -1.43 5.66 18.35
C ARG A 128 -1.51 6.97 19.16
N ASN A 129 -1.10 8.08 18.56
CA ASN A 129 -1.03 9.39 19.21
C ASN A 129 -1.93 10.43 18.54
N LYS A 130 -3.04 10.01 17.91
CA LYS A 130 -3.98 10.91 17.20
C LYS A 130 -4.47 12.09 18.03
N LEU A 131 -4.68 11.90 19.33
CA LEU A 131 -5.09 12.99 20.24
C LEU A 131 -4.02 14.07 20.37
N LYS A 132 -2.73 13.71 20.27
CA LYS A 132 -1.60 14.64 20.28
C LYS A 132 -1.41 15.30 18.91
N TYR A 133 -1.75 14.60 17.83
CA TYR A 133 -1.57 15.05 16.44
C TYR A 133 -2.91 15.15 15.70
N PRO A 134 -3.82 16.08 16.05
CA PRO A 134 -5.11 16.23 15.38
C PRO A 134 -4.96 16.54 13.89
N ASN A 135 -3.96 17.34 13.51
CA ASN A 135 -3.69 17.67 12.10
C ASN A 135 -3.35 16.43 11.25
N TYR A 136 -2.76 15.39 11.85
CA TYR A 136 -2.56 14.12 11.17
C TYR A 136 -3.91 13.44 10.91
N ALA A 137 -4.80 13.40 11.91
CA ALA A 137 -6.12 12.81 11.74
C ALA A 137 -6.92 13.53 10.64
N ASP A 138 -6.85 14.87 10.59
CA ASP A 138 -7.48 15.68 9.54
C ASP A 138 -6.91 15.36 8.16
N HIS A 139 -5.59 15.26 8.02
CA HIS A 139 -4.94 14.83 6.77
C HIS A 139 -5.44 13.46 6.31
N ILE A 140 -5.58 12.51 7.24
CA ILE A 140 -6.11 11.17 6.93
C ILE A 140 -7.57 11.24 6.51
N SER A 141 -8.40 12.06 7.17
CA SER A 141 -9.79 12.26 6.77
C SER A 141 -9.93 12.85 5.36
N ILE A 142 -9.03 13.74 4.97
CA ILE A 142 -9.01 14.33 3.61
C ILE A 142 -8.54 13.31 2.57
N THR A 143 -7.47 12.57 2.85
CA THR A 143 -6.92 11.59 1.91
C THR A 143 -7.79 10.33 1.78
N ASN A 144 -8.59 9.99 2.81
CA ASN A 144 -9.48 8.84 2.84
C ASN A 144 -10.97 9.18 2.73
N GLN A 145 -11.34 10.20 1.96
CA GLN A 145 -12.75 10.60 1.76
C GLN A 145 -13.63 9.50 1.13
N VAL A 146 -13.05 8.65 0.28
CA VAL A 146 -13.81 7.59 -0.40
C VAL A 146 -14.01 6.39 0.54
N SER A 147 -15.26 6.08 0.84
CA SER A 147 -15.64 4.96 1.71
C SER A 147 -15.10 3.62 1.19
N CYS A 148 -14.64 2.78 2.11
CA CYS A 148 -14.15 1.44 1.81
C CYS A 148 -14.65 0.44 2.86
N PHE A 149 -14.92 -0.80 2.43
CA PHE A 149 -15.25 -1.90 3.33
C PHE A 149 -14.12 -2.27 4.29
N ILE A 150 -12.86 -2.04 3.89
CA ILE A 150 -11.70 -2.23 4.75
C ILE A 150 -11.23 -0.85 5.15
N ARG A 151 -11.30 -0.50 6.44
CA ARG A 151 -11.06 0.86 6.95
C ARG A 151 -9.67 1.05 7.56
N SER A 152 -8.93 -0.03 7.79
CA SER A 152 -7.60 0.04 8.39
C SER A 152 -6.73 -1.15 8.01
N ALA A 153 -5.42 -1.02 8.21
CA ALA A 153 -4.47 -2.13 8.11
C ALA A 153 -4.82 -3.27 9.08
N GLN A 154 -5.37 -2.93 10.25
CA GLN A 154 -5.83 -3.92 11.22
C GLN A 154 -7.01 -4.74 10.68
N GLU A 155 -8.05 -4.09 10.15
CA GLU A 155 -9.18 -4.81 9.54
C GLU A 155 -8.73 -5.65 8.33
N TYR A 156 -7.84 -5.11 7.51
CA TYR A 156 -7.26 -5.84 6.37
C TYR A 156 -6.61 -7.16 6.81
N GLN A 157 -5.89 -7.14 7.94
CA GLN A 157 -5.19 -8.32 8.44
C GLN A 157 -6.09 -9.24 9.28
N ASP A 158 -6.77 -8.71 10.29
CA ASP A 158 -7.53 -9.49 11.28
C ASP A 158 -8.81 -10.08 10.68
N ILE A 159 -9.53 -9.26 9.89
CA ILE A 159 -10.78 -9.70 9.26
C ILE A 159 -10.49 -10.27 7.89
N GLY A 160 -9.65 -9.58 7.10
CA GLY A 160 -9.30 -9.98 5.74
C GLY A 160 -8.40 -11.22 5.65
N LEU A 161 -7.77 -11.60 6.77
CA LEU A 161 -6.89 -12.79 6.90
C LEU A 161 -5.69 -12.77 5.96
N VAL A 162 -5.19 -11.58 5.63
CA VAL A 162 -3.98 -11.39 4.83
C VAL A 162 -2.92 -10.72 5.69
N ASN A 163 -1.82 -11.42 5.92
CA ASN A 163 -0.73 -10.89 6.74
C ASN A 163 0.07 -9.83 5.97
N ILE A 164 -0.01 -8.58 6.45
CA ILE A 164 0.72 -7.40 5.98
C ILE A 164 1.63 -6.81 7.06
N ASP A 165 1.94 -7.58 8.12
CA ASP A 165 2.64 -7.13 9.32
C ASP A 165 1.99 -5.88 9.97
N TYR A 166 0.66 -5.72 9.85
CA TYR A 166 -0.10 -4.53 10.25
C TYR A 166 0.40 -3.21 9.64
N SER A 167 1.09 -3.26 8.50
CA SER A 167 1.70 -2.09 7.86
C SER A 167 0.65 -1.12 7.34
N THR A 168 0.62 0.09 7.92
CA THR A 168 -0.29 1.17 7.49
C THR A 168 0.09 1.65 6.09
N LEU A 169 1.38 1.72 5.79
CA LEU A 169 1.90 2.08 4.48
C LEU A 169 1.47 1.06 3.42
N THR A 170 1.62 -0.24 3.68
CA THR A 170 1.13 -1.31 2.78
C THR A 170 -0.35 -1.16 2.49
N TYR A 171 -1.19 -1.02 3.52
CA TYR A 171 -2.63 -0.86 3.34
C TYR A 171 -2.96 0.38 2.49
N ARG A 172 -2.34 1.53 2.77
CA ARG A 172 -2.57 2.78 2.01
C ARG A 172 -2.11 2.66 0.56
N THR A 173 -0.97 2.03 0.30
CA THR A 173 -0.49 1.75 -1.06
C THR A 173 -1.47 0.86 -1.83
N MET A 174 -2.12 -0.10 -1.15
CA MET A 174 -3.07 -1.01 -1.77
C MET A 174 -4.50 -0.45 -1.86
N LEU A 175 -4.81 0.62 -1.13
CA LEU A 175 -6.16 1.17 -1.01
C LEU A 175 -6.82 1.54 -2.35
N PRO A 176 -6.13 2.14 -3.35
CA PRO A 176 -6.71 2.38 -4.66
C PRO A 176 -7.18 1.08 -5.34
N THR A 177 -6.37 0.02 -5.27
CA THR A 177 -6.69 -1.30 -5.82
C THR A 177 -7.87 -1.93 -5.08
N ILE A 178 -7.91 -1.85 -3.75
CA ILE A 178 -9.02 -2.35 -2.94
C ILE A 178 -10.32 -1.64 -3.33
N ARG A 179 -10.30 -0.30 -3.46
CA ARG A 179 -11.46 0.50 -3.88
C ARG A 179 -11.91 0.14 -5.30
N GLN A 180 -10.98 -0.09 -6.21
CA GLN A 180 -11.32 -0.52 -7.57
C GLN A 180 -12.02 -1.89 -7.56
N LEU A 181 -11.52 -2.85 -6.78
CA LEU A 181 -12.13 -4.17 -6.64
C LEU A 181 -13.50 -4.11 -5.96
N GLN A 182 -13.67 -3.22 -4.99
CA GLN A 182 -14.95 -2.94 -4.37
C GLN A 182 -15.98 -2.46 -5.40
N GLU A 183 -15.63 -1.47 -6.22
CA GLU A 183 -16.55 -0.92 -7.23
C GLU A 183 -16.79 -1.86 -8.41
N ARG A 184 -15.80 -2.66 -8.82
CA ARG A 184 -15.95 -3.55 -9.98
C ARG A 184 -16.52 -4.91 -9.64
N HIS A 185 -16.16 -5.48 -8.49
CA HIS A 185 -16.54 -6.85 -8.18
C HIS A 185 -17.64 -6.88 -7.12
N VAL A 186 -17.41 -6.25 -5.97
CA VAL A 186 -18.36 -6.32 -4.85
C VAL A 186 -19.67 -5.60 -5.20
N ARG A 187 -19.62 -4.47 -5.91
CA ARG A 187 -20.81 -3.79 -6.38
C ARG A 187 -21.65 -4.63 -7.35
N GLU A 188 -21.02 -5.49 -8.16
CA GLU A 188 -21.72 -6.41 -9.07
C GLU A 188 -22.28 -7.64 -8.35
N MET A 189 -21.69 -8.03 -7.20
CA MET A 189 -22.14 -9.16 -6.38
C MET A 189 -23.36 -8.83 -5.51
N LEU A 190 -23.62 -7.56 -5.25
CA LEU A 190 -24.63 -7.10 -4.28
C LEU A 190 -25.66 -6.19 -4.97
N THR A 191 -26.88 -6.13 -4.41
CA THR A 191 -27.83 -5.09 -4.82
C THR A 191 -27.36 -3.72 -4.31
N ASP A 192 -27.74 -2.63 -4.99
CA ASP A 192 -27.34 -1.27 -4.60
C ASP A 192 -27.71 -0.93 -3.15
N ASP A 193 -28.90 -1.34 -2.70
CA ASP A 193 -29.36 -1.11 -1.33
C ASP A 193 -28.51 -1.88 -0.32
N LEU A 194 -28.26 -3.18 -0.56
CA LEU A 194 -27.45 -4.01 0.32
C LEU A 194 -26.00 -3.54 0.35
N TYR A 195 -25.44 -3.13 -0.80
CA TYR A 195 -24.11 -2.55 -0.89
C TYR A 195 -23.98 -1.30 -0.02
N ASN A 196 -24.89 -0.33 -0.18
CA ASN A 196 -24.86 0.93 0.57
C ASN A 196 -25.06 0.69 2.07
N ARG A 197 -25.96 -0.23 2.43
CA ARG A 197 -26.23 -0.60 3.83
C ARG A 197 -25.02 -1.26 4.49
N LEU A 198 -24.35 -2.19 3.81
CA LEU A 198 -23.13 -2.82 4.32
C LEU A 198 -21.98 -1.81 4.42
N LEU A 199 -21.83 -0.92 3.43
CA LEU A 199 -20.74 0.07 3.41
C LEU A 199 -20.88 1.11 4.53
N ALA A 200 -22.12 1.45 4.90
CA ALA A 200 -22.40 2.31 6.05
C ALA A 200 -21.93 1.67 7.39
N MET A 201 -21.89 0.33 7.47
CA MET A 201 -21.53 -0.45 8.68
C MET A 201 -22.33 -0.06 9.93
N THR A 202 -23.58 0.35 9.76
CA THR A 202 -24.47 0.72 10.87
C THR A 202 -25.28 -0.45 11.40
N ASP A 203 -25.36 -1.54 10.63
CA ASP A 203 -26.18 -2.69 10.99
C ASP A 203 -25.49 -3.59 12.03
N GLN A 204 -26.24 -3.91 13.09
CA GLN A 204 -25.75 -4.77 14.18
C GLN A 204 -26.19 -6.22 14.02
N ASP A 205 -27.07 -6.51 13.05
CA ASP A 205 -27.57 -7.86 12.78
C ASP A 205 -26.42 -8.82 12.40
N ALA A 206 -26.52 -10.04 12.92
CA ALA A 206 -25.48 -11.04 12.79
C ALA A 206 -25.24 -11.45 11.32
N LYS A 207 -26.29 -11.49 10.48
CA LYS A 207 -26.17 -11.88 9.08
C LYS A 207 -25.44 -10.80 8.28
N PHE A 208 -25.74 -9.54 8.53
CA PHE A 208 -25.03 -8.41 7.91
C PHE A 208 -23.55 -8.42 8.27
N LYS A 209 -23.21 -8.67 9.55
CA LYS A 209 -21.81 -8.80 9.98
C LYS A 209 -21.09 -9.95 9.29
N ILE A 210 -21.70 -11.15 9.23
CA ILE A 210 -21.10 -12.30 8.54
C ILE A 210 -20.85 -12.00 7.06
N LEU A 211 -21.83 -11.42 6.37
CA LEU A 211 -21.69 -11.05 4.96
C LEU A 211 -20.59 -10.00 4.76
N GLN A 212 -20.53 -8.99 5.65
CA GLN A 212 -19.50 -7.97 5.64
C GLN A 212 -18.10 -8.58 5.82
N GLU A 213 -17.92 -9.51 6.76
CA GLU A 213 -16.66 -10.23 6.92
C GLU A 213 -16.25 -10.99 5.66
N TYR A 214 -17.21 -11.65 4.98
CA TYR A 214 -16.92 -12.34 3.72
C TYR A 214 -16.51 -11.37 2.61
N VAL A 215 -17.15 -10.19 2.52
CA VAL A 215 -16.76 -9.13 1.58
C VAL A 215 -15.36 -8.62 1.87
N ILE A 216 -15.03 -8.35 3.15
CA ILE A 216 -13.69 -7.90 3.56
C ILE A 216 -12.63 -8.96 3.22
N ARG A 217 -12.89 -10.23 3.54
CA ARG A 217 -11.99 -11.35 3.20
C ARG A 217 -11.80 -11.50 1.70
N TYR A 218 -12.88 -11.40 0.93
CA TYR A 218 -12.81 -11.40 -0.53
C TYR A 218 -11.91 -10.28 -1.05
N LEU A 219 -12.17 -9.04 -0.63
CA LEU A 219 -11.41 -7.86 -1.08
C LEU A 219 -9.93 -7.96 -0.71
N ALA A 220 -9.61 -8.30 0.54
CA ALA A 220 -8.23 -8.42 0.99
C ALA A 220 -7.46 -9.50 0.21
N ASN A 221 -8.05 -10.68 0.01
CA ASN A 221 -7.40 -11.74 -0.74
C ASN A 221 -7.31 -11.42 -2.23
N LYS A 222 -8.33 -10.81 -2.83
CA LYS A 222 -8.30 -10.41 -4.24
C LYS A 222 -7.29 -9.29 -4.50
N SER A 223 -7.15 -8.33 -3.58
CA SER A 223 -6.07 -7.34 -3.69
C SER A 223 -4.71 -8.00 -3.52
N ALA A 224 -4.52 -8.86 -2.52
CA ALA A 224 -3.26 -9.56 -2.29
C ALA A 224 -2.83 -10.39 -3.51
N GLU A 225 -3.77 -11.08 -4.14
CA GLU A 225 -3.54 -11.84 -5.39
C GLU A 225 -2.89 -10.99 -6.47
N LEU A 226 -3.41 -9.78 -6.72
CA LEU A 226 -2.89 -8.90 -7.77
C LEU A 226 -1.42 -8.54 -7.50
N TYR A 227 -1.08 -8.19 -6.27
CA TYR A 227 0.28 -7.83 -5.89
C TYR A 227 1.25 -9.02 -5.78
N THR A 228 0.75 -10.25 -5.65
CA THR A 228 1.58 -11.46 -5.65
C THR A 228 1.62 -12.18 -6.99
N SER A 229 0.84 -11.75 -7.98
CA SER A 229 0.81 -12.37 -9.30
C SER A 229 2.15 -12.21 -10.05
N GLN A 230 2.49 -13.19 -10.89
CA GLN A 230 3.71 -13.12 -11.71
C GLN A 230 3.69 -11.92 -12.66
N THR A 231 2.55 -11.68 -13.33
CA THR A 231 2.40 -10.59 -14.29
C THR A 231 2.66 -9.24 -13.64
N SER A 232 2.05 -8.97 -12.48
CA SER A 232 2.26 -7.71 -11.77
C SER A 232 3.68 -7.57 -11.24
N ARG A 233 4.34 -8.66 -10.83
CA ARG A 233 5.77 -8.63 -10.46
C ARG A 233 6.64 -8.24 -11.66
N GLN A 234 6.42 -8.86 -12.82
CA GLN A 234 7.17 -8.57 -14.05
C GLN A 234 7.01 -7.11 -14.47
N GLU A 235 5.77 -6.61 -14.52
CA GLU A 235 5.48 -5.21 -14.89
C GLU A 235 6.15 -4.20 -13.95
N ARG A 236 6.16 -4.46 -12.64
CA ARG A 236 6.78 -3.54 -11.65
C ARG A 236 8.31 -3.58 -11.66
N THR A 237 8.91 -4.74 -11.94
CA THR A 237 10.37 -4.86 -12.02
C THR A 237 10.98 -4.20 -13.25
N GLY A 238 10.19 -3.93 -14.30
CA GLY A 238 10.69 -3.37 -15.56
C GLY A 238 11.09 -1.89 -15.53
N SER A 239 10.71 -1.13 -14.50
CA SER A 239 10.88 0.33 -14.45
C SER A 239 12.27 0.81 -13.98
N GLY A 240 13.08 -0.07 -13.39
CA GLY A 240 14.42 0.26 -12.87
C GLY A 240 14.46 1.23 -11.69
N THR A 241 13.32 1.77 -11.27
CA THR A 241 13.21 2.74 -10.17
C THR A 241 12.79 2.02 -8.89
N PRO A 242 13.47 2.22 -7.75
CA PRO A 242 13.03 1.66 -6.47
C PRO A 242 11.63 2.16 -6.10
N GLU A 243 10.65 1.26 -6.10
CA GLU A 243 9.28 1.52 -5.69
C GLU A 243 8.98 0.74 -4.40
N TYR A 244 8.13 1.29 -3.53
CA TYR A 244 7.67 0.58 -2.34
C TYR A 244 6.87 -0.66 -2.73
N GLN A 245 7.32 -1.81 -2.20
CA GLN A 245 6.66 -3.08 -2.40
C GLN A 245 5.82 -3.42 -1.16
N PRO A 246 4.48 -3.49 -1.29
CA PRO A 246 3.59 -3.95 -0.23
C PRO A 246 4.05 -5.28 0.38
N ILE A 247 3.99 -5.38 1.70
CA ILE A 247 4.35 -6.60 2.44
C ILE A 247 3.15 -7.54 2.40
N LEU A 248 3.32 -8.72 1.81
CA LEU A 248 2.27 -9.75 1.73
C LEU A 248 2.88 -11.11 2.05
N ARG A 249 2.38 -11.75 3.12
CA ARG A 249 2.88 -13.06 3.58
C ARG A 249 1.80 -14.14 3.40
N PRO A 250 1.88 -14.98 2.36
CA PRO A 250 0.99 -16.13 2.20
C PRO A 250 1.31 -17.23 3.23
N VAL A 251 0.36 -18.15 3.46
CA VAL A 251 0.52 -19.28 4.39
C VAL A 251 1.60 -20.26 3.92
N TYR A 252 1.80 -20.38 2.61
CA TYR A 252 2.90 -21.14 2.02
C TYR A 252 3.55 -20.33 0.89
N GLN A 253 4.85 -20.54 0.69
CA GLN A 253 5.56 -20.05 -0.48
C GLN A 253 5.38 -21.04 -1.63
N ASP A 254 4.81 -20.59 -2.74
CA ASP A 254 4.79 -21.36 -3.98
C ASP A 254 6.06 -21.06 -4.78
N SER A 255 7.16 -21.71 -4.39
CA SER A 255 8.46 -21.58 -5.07
C SER A 255 8.45 -22.11 -6.50
N THR A 256 7.47 -22.95 -6.83
CA THR A 256 7.28 -23.55 -8.16
C THR A 256 6.35 -22.75 -9.05
N GLU A 257 5.78 -21.66 -8.52
CA GLU A 257 4.91 -20.73 -9.24
C GLU A 257 3.69 -21.41 -9.91
N THR A 258 3.18 -22.48 -9.29
CA THR A 258 2.08 -23.30 -9.80
C THR A 258 0.68 -22.77 -9.49
N GLY A 259 0.57 -21.75 -8.64
CA GLY A 259 -0.67 -21.12 -8.22
C GLY A 259 -0.46 -19.91 -7.32
N ASN A 260 -1.54 -19.17 -7.07
CA ASN A 260 -1.55 -18.04 -6.16
C ASN A 260 -2.46 -18.37 -4.97
N PHE A 261 -1.88 -18.51 -3.77
CA PHE A 261 -2.64 -18.79 -2.55
C PHE A 261 -3.82 -17.81 -2.36
N PHE A 262 -3.56 -16.52 -2.57
CA PHE A 262 -4.56 -15.49 -2.40
C PHE A 262 -5.66 -15.56 -3.46
N ALA A 263 -5.37 -16.06 -4.66
CA ALA A 263 -6.41 -16.32 -5.67
C ALA A 263 -7.39 -17.39 -5.20
N GLN A 264 -6.88 -18.51 -4.68
CA GLN A 264 -7.72 -19.58 -4.15
C GLN A 264 -8.59 -19.10 -2.98
N GLN A 265 -8.04 -18.26 -2.10
CA GLN A 265 -8.82 -17.66 -1.01
C GLN A 265 -9.88 -16.68 -1.54
N ALA A 266 -9.56 -15.85 -2.53
CA ALA A 266 -10.52 -14.94 -3.15
C ALA A 266 -11.69 -15.71 -3.79
N ASP A 267 -11.42 -16.78 -4.53
CA ASP A 267 -12.45 -17.63 -5.14
C ASP A 267 -13.33 -18.31 -4.07
N TYR A 268 -12.70 -18.80 -3.00
CA TYR A 268 -13.41 -19.37 -1.86
C TYR A 268 -14.39 -18.37 -1.23
N TYR A 269 -13.96 -17.14 -0.95
CA TYR A 269 -14.81 -16.12 -0.34
C TYR A 269 -15.89 -15.59 -1.30
N SER A 270 -15.60 -15.49 -2.60
CA SER A 270 -16.61 -15.22 -3.62
C SER A 270 -17.73 -16.27 -3.58
N GLY A 271 -17.37 -17.56 -3.51
CA GLY A 271 -18.33 -18.66 -3.35
C GLY A 271 -19.13 -18.59 -2.04
N LYS A 272 -18.50 -18.16 -0.93
CA LYS A 272 -19.16 -17.96 0.36
C LYS A 272 -20.17 -16.81 0.32
N ILE A 273 -19.83 -15.68 -0.30
CA ILE A 273 -20.75 -14.55 -0.50
C ILE A 273 -21.99 -15.02 -1.26
N ASN A 274 -21.81 -15.65 -2.42
CA ASN A 274 -22.93 -16.13 -3.24
C ASN A 274 -23.81 -17.14 -2.51
N SER A 275 -23.21 -18.10 -1.80
CA SER A 275 -23.95 -19.11 -1.03
C SER A 275 -24.74 -18.46 0.11
N PHE A 276 -24.14 -17.48 0.79
CA PHE A 276 -24.76 -16.78 1.92
C PHE A 276 -25.93 -15.90 1.46
N LEU A 277 -25.78 -15.18 0.35
CA LEU A 277 -26.84 -14.38 -0.26
C LEU A 277 -28.04 -15.25 -0.63
N ASN A 278 -27.81 -16.40 -1.28
CA ASN A 278 -28.89 -17.31 -1.66
C ASN A 278 -29.64 -17.90 -0.46
N ALA A 279 -28.91 -18.25 0.60
CA ALA A 279 -29.49 -18.84 1.80
C ALA A 279 -30.30 -17.83 2.65
N ASN A 280 -29.94 -16.54 2.59
CA ASN A 280 -30.52 -15.48 3.43
C ASN A 280 -31.22 -14.39 2.60
N ALA A 281 -31.62 -14.71 1.36
CA ALA A 281 -32.09 -13.71 0.39
C ALA A 281 -33.27 -12.87 0.91
N GLU A 282 -34.24 -13.50 1.55
CA GLU A 282 -35.41 -12.82 2.13
C GLU A 282 -35.02 -11.83 3.24
N ASP A 283 -34.14 -12.25 4.15
CA ASP A 283 -33.69 -11.43 5.26
C ASP A 283 -32.79 -10.26 4.82
N LEU A 284 -32.06 -10.44 3.71
CA LEU A 284 -31.14 -9.45 3.15
C LEU A 284 -31.82 -8.56 2.10
N GLY A 285 -33.12 -8.73 1.83
CA GLY A 285 -33.85 -7.96 0.81
C GLY A 285 -33.37 -8.24 -0.62
N VAL A 286 -32.80 -9.42 -0.87
CA VAL A 286 -32.30 -9.85 -2.18
C VAL A 286 -33.34 -10.75 -2.84
N ASN A 287 -33.66 -10.48 -4.11
CA ASN A 287 -34.50 -11.37 -4.88
C ASN A 287 -33.72 -12.67 -5.18
N LYS A 288 -34.25 -13.83 -4.76
CA LYS A 288 -33.67 -15.12 -5.16
C LYS A 288 -33.64 -15.22 -6.68
N PRO A 289 -32.49 -15.46 -7.33
CA PRO A 289 -32.50 -15.83 -8.74
C PRO A 289 -33.37 -17.08 -8.86
N SER A 290 -34.40 -17.05 -9.72
CA SER A 290 -35.31 -18.18 -9.84
C SER A 290 -34.53 -19.39 -10.33
N THR A 291 -34.33 -20.39 -9.47
CA THR A 291 -33.76 -21.69 -9.86
C THR A 291 -34.72 -22.52 -10.73
N ALA A 292 -35.93 -22.02 -10.97
CA ALA A 292 -36.80 -22.57 -11.99
C ALA A 292 -36.23 -22.23 -13.38
N ILE A 293 -35.42 -23.16 -13.92
CA ILE A 293 -35.39 -23.33 -15.37
C ILE A 293 -36.85 -23.58 -15.76
N ASN A 294 -37.49 -22.55 -16.31
CA ASN A 294 -38.88 -22.58 -16.71
C ASN A 294 -38.95 -23.40 -18.01
N PHE A 295 -38.87 -24.74 -17.89
CA PHE A 295 -39.02 -25.68 -19.02
C PHE A 295 -40.34 -25.49 -19.77
N ASN A 296 -41.32 -24.81 -19.14
CA ASN A 296 -42.63 -24.50 -19.71
C ASN A 296 -42.90 -22.99 -19.82
N SER A 297 -41.97 -22.21 -20.38
CA SER A 297 -42.36 -20.92 -20.96
C SER A 297 -43.12 -21.16 -22.27
N LYS A 298 -44.25 -20.46 -22.49
CA LYS A 298 -45.08 -20.56 -23.71
C LYS A 298 -44.28 -20.34 -25.01
N GLU A 299 -43.09 -19.76 -24.91
CA GLU A 299 -42.22 -19.37 -26.02
C GLU A 299 -41.10 -20.37 -26.34
N LYS A 300 -40.91 -21.44 -25.55
CA LYS A 300 -39.90 -22.49 -25.83
C LYS A 300 -40.54 -23.88 -25.93
N LYS A 301 -41.28 -24.13 -27.02
CA LYS A 301 -41.64 -25.50 -27.41
C LYS A 301 -40.43 -26.17 -28.08
N VAL A 302 -39.59 -26.85 -27.31
CA VAL A 302 -38.50 -27.70 -27.82
C VAL A 302 -39.02 -29.13 -28.03
N PHE A 303 -40.15 -29.32 -28.71
CA PHE A 303 -40.55 -30.61 -29.27
C PHE A 303 -41.51 -30.36 -30.44
N THR A 304 -40.96 -30.32 -31.66
CA THR A 304 -41.73 -30.64 -32.86
C THR A 304 -41.73 -32.15 -32.99
N SER A 305 -42.92 -32.75 -32.89
CA SER A 305 -43.18 -34.15 -33.16
C SER A 305 -42.56 -34.57 -34.49
N ILE A 306 -41.81 -35.66 -34.46
CA ILE A 306 -41.41 -36.42 -35.65
C ILE A 306 -42.71 -36.95 -36.29
N SER A 307 -42.91 -36.66 -37.58
CA SER A 307 -43.86 -37.34 -38.47
C SER A 307 -43.09 -37.94 -39.62
#